data_AF-A0AAA9Z1W0-F1
#
_entry.id   AF-A0AAA9Z1W0-F1
#
_cell.length_a   1.000
_cell.length_b   1.000
_cell.length_c   1.000
_cell.angle_alpha   90.00
_cell.angle_beta   90.00
_cell.angle_gamma   90.00
#
_symmetry.space_group_name_H-M   'P 1'
#
loop_
_entity.id
_entity.type
_entity.pdbx_description
1 polymer ?
#
loop_
_entity_poly.entity_id
_entity_poly.type
_entity_poly.pdbx_seq_one_letter_code
_entity_poly.pdbx_strand_id
1 'polypeptide(L)'
;MGSKNLFSKHLPNIKLATRFDADGNEIQVERREDEEQKCKEQEIIDILVGAGYYRAHIQGLSIFDKIVGGMTWCIEACDYDVDVDLLFHENLTIGQKISLTEKIVVVLPKMKCPFQLEPHQIQGLDFINIFPVVEWLVKRSAENRSEKAEKLKKLAASQFQNHFTLQSDREAKQVHSKQLDNLRTVEDRYIPKRQFRRTEKGPEDVMSRVRITLMEYGTRDFSVRTNVDIAEVDDAQESEDMFEGILQRTEQELDFDNLFKNLSVAKEQNVSVELTDAERTALTQHYEDLKREMSIDTSQLSEQNKIKTILATKLALEKKLDRVKASNSKLKDALHQEQADLDGMMGLKDSLEAEIHNLDNMEINEENQKILAHVQELILKNEKMKQLETEFKENCKKELAELQEKIQKAETSTPDEDIVEYQKQLEVEQERLKSLRLQLAKKNRAYVSINRQLDNIPDRTELAQYQRRFLELYNQGWLGSQYSNF
;
A
#
# COMPACT_ATOMS: atom_id res chain seq x y z
N MET A 1 -41.04 -5.59 45.63
CA MET A 1 -40.23 -5.31 44.43
C MET A 1 -40.05 -3.80 44.34
N GLY A 2 -38.84 -3.31 44.58
CA GLY A 2 -38.56 -1.88 44.66
C GLY A 2 -37.06 -1.66 44.81
N SER A 3 -36.34 -1.78 43.70
CA SER A 3 -34.90 -1.53 43.61
C SER A 3 -34.65 -0.03 43.63
N LYS A 4 -34.26 0.50 44.80
CA LYS A 4 -33.77 1.86 44.97
C LYS A 4 -32.35 1.96 44.37
N ASN A 5 -32.20 2.91 43.45
CA ASN A 5 -30.96 3.26 42.78
C ASN A 5 -29.85 3.61 43.78
N LEU A 6 -28.69 2.96 43.65
CA LEU A 6 -27.59 2.99 44.64
C LEU A 6 -26.29 3.63 44.10
N PHE A 7 -26.35 4.39 43.01
CA PHE A 7 -25.19 5.13 42.51
C PHE A 7 -25.54 6.58 42.23
N SER A 8 -25.29 7.43 43.22
CA SER A 8 -25.16 8.88 43.06
C SER A 8 -23.82 9.26 43.71
N LYS A 9 -22.75 9.30 42.90
CA LYS A 9 -21.45 9.81 43.34
C LYS A 9 -21.47 11.34 43.28
N HIS A 10 -21.44 11.96 44.45
CA HIS A 10 -21.34 13.41 44.59
C HIS A 10 -19.93 13.86 44.23
N LEU A 11 -19.78 14.63 43.15
CA LEU A 11 -18.55 15.38 42.81
C LEU A 11 -18.76 16.86 43.18
N PRO A 12 -17.82 17.52 43.86
CA PRO A 12 -18.01 18.90 44.28
C PRO A 12 -17.75 19.88 43.11
N ASN A 13 -18.66 20.85 42.99
CA ASN A 13 -18.49 22.16 42.33
C ASN A 13 -18.23 22.23 40.82
N ILE A 14 -19.27 22.00 40.00
CA ILE A 14 -19.51 22.78 38.77
C ILE A 14 -21.01 23.11 38.71
N LYS A 15 -21.38 24.38 38.93
CA LYS A 15 -22.77 24.85 38.82
C LYS A 15 -23.10 25.17 37.37
N LEU A 16 -23.91 24.35 36.72
CA LEU A 16 -24.63 24.70 35.48
C LEU A 16 -26.12 24.35 35.62
N ALA A 17 -26.96 25.15 34.95
CA ALA A 17 -28.36 25.42 35.28
C ALA A 17 -29.26 24.19 35.42
N THR A 18 -29.89 24.05 36.59
CA THR A 18 -30.91 23.06 36.93
C THR A 18 -32.28 23.49 36.42
N ARG A 19 -32.96 22.63 35.65
CA ARG A 19 -34.43 22.72 35.48
C ARG A 19 -35.11 21.75 36.44
N PHE A 20 -36.21 22.18 37.03
CA PHE A 20 -37.03 21.39 37.95
C PHE A 20 -38.31 20.94 37.23
N ASP A 21 -38.67 19.67 37.38
CA ASP A 21 -39.99 19.18 36.98
C ASP A 21 -41.07 19.56 38.02
N ALA A 22 -42.35 19.42 37.65
CA ALA A 22 -43.51 19.90 38.41
C ALA A 22 -43.64 19.34 39.85
N ASP A 23 -42.90 18.28 40.20
CA ASP A 23 -42.86 17.67 41.54
C ASP A 23 -41.54 17.94 42.30
N GLY A 24 -40.74 18.92 41.87
CA GLY A 24 -39.66 19.50 42.69
C GLY A 24 -38.40 18.66 42.87
N ASN A 25 -38.20 17.60 42.06
CA ASN A 25 -36.96 16.82 42.06
C ASN A 25 -35.95 17.37 41.04
N GLU A 26 -34.68 17.45 41.45
CA GLU A 26 -33.55 17.87 40.61
C GLU A 26 -33.25 16.81 39.55
N ILE A 27 -33.48 17.13 38.28
CA ILE A 27 -33.04 16.29 37.16
C ILE A 27 -31.62 16.72 36.79
N GLN A 28 -30.64 15.93 37.22
CA GLN A 28 -29.28 16.01 36.69
C GLN A 28 -29.29 15.46 35.26
N VAL A 29 -29.02 16.32 34.27
CA VAL A 29 -28.77 15.88 32.90
C VAL A 29 -27.37 15.30 32.87
N GLU A 30 -27.25 13.99 33.06
CA GLU A 30 -26.03 13.24 32.80
C GLU A 30 -25.65 13.41 31.32
N ARG A 31 -24.50 14.05 31.06
CA ARG A 31 -23.83 13.91 29.76
C ARG A 31 -23.42 12.45 29.64
N ARG A 32 -24.17 11.69 28.84
CA ARG A 32 -23.68 10.48 28.19
C ARG A 32 -22.47 10.89 27.34
N GLU A 33 -21.26 10.71 27.86
CA GLU A 33 -20.08 10.63 26.99
C GLU A 33 -20.15 9.27 26.31
N ASP A 34 -20.73 9.25 25.11
CA ASP A 34 -20.91 8.01 24.35
C ASP A 34 -19.54 7.44 23.96
N GLU A 35 -19.26 6.19 24.36
CA GLU A 35 -18.02 5.47 23.99
C GLU A 35 -17.82 5.43 22.46
N GLU A 36 -18.91 5.44 21.70
CA GLU A 36 -18.94 5.55 20.24
C GLU A 36 -18.30 6.84 19.71
N GLN A 37 -18.41 7.96 20.45
CA GLN A 37 -17.80 9.23 20.06
C GLN A 37 -16.27 9.18 20.19
N LYS A 38 -15.75 8.52 21.23
CA LYS A 38 -14.29 8.37 21.44
C LYS A 38 -13.67 7.42 20.41
N CYS A 39 -14.38 6.35 20.03
CA CYS A 39 -13.92 5.47 18.95
C CYS A 39 -13.87 6.22 17.61
N LYS A 40 -14.94 6.95 17.26
CA LYS A 40 -14.97 7.75 16.01
C LYS A 40 -13.94 8.88 16.01
N GLU A 41 -13.66 9.50 17.15
CA GLU A 41 -12.59 10.49 17.27
C GLU A 41 -11.22 9.89 16.88
N GLN A 42 -10.89 8.71 17.39
CA GLN A 42 -9.63 8.03 17.06
C GLN A 42 -9.58 7.65 15.58
N GLU A 43 -10.68 7.13 15.02
CA GLU A 43 -10.76 6.81 13.59
C GLU A 43 -10.55 8.05 12.71
N ILE A 44 -11.13 9.21 13.07
CA ILE A 44 -10.90 10.49 12.36
C ILE A 44 -9.42 10.87 12.40
N ILE A 45 -8.78 10.75 13.57
CA ILE A 45 -7.35 11.07 13.73
C ILE A 45 -6.52 10.14 12.85
N ASP A 46 -6.80 8.84 12.83
CA ASP A 46 -6.06 7.86 12.04
C ASP A 46 -6.23 8.10 10.53
N ILE A 47 -7.44 8.41 10.06
CA ILE A 47 -7.69 8.77 8.66
C ILE A 47 -6.93 10.04 8.27
N LEU A 48 -6.90 11.06 9.13
CA LEU A 48 -6.15 12.30 8.89
C LEU A 48 -4.63 12.07 8.87
N VAL A 49 -4.11 11.24 9.78
CA VAL A 49 -2.68 10.87 9.81
C VAL A 49 -2.33 10.07 8.57
N GLY A 50 -3.16 9.09 8.17
CA GLY A 50 -3.00 8.31 6.94
C GLY A 50 -3.04 9.18 5.68
N ALA A 51 -3.78 10.29 5.71
CA ALA A 51 -3.83 11.25 4.61
C ALA A 51 -2.58 12.14 4.50
N GLY A 52 -1.77 12.24 5.57
CA GLY A 52 -0.55 13.05 5.64
C GLY A 52 -0.59 14.23 6.64
N TYR A 53 -1.64 14.35 7.47
CA TYR A 53 -1.75 15.41 8.47
C TYR A 53 -1.27 14.95 9.86
N TYR A 54 0.04 15.05 10.10
CA TYR A 54 0.67 14.58 11.34
C TYR A 54 0.39 15.44 12.58
N ARG A 55 -0.09 16.68 12.40
CA ARG A 55 -0.41 17.58 13.51
C ARG A 55 -1.57 17.08 14.37
N ALA A 56 -2.43 16.20 13.84
CA ALA A 56 -3.47 15.53 14.61
C ALA A 56 -2.90 14.60 15.72
N HIS A 57 -1.67 14.09 15.56
CA HIS A 57 -1.06 13.16 16.52
C HIS A 57 -0.42 13.84 17.74
N ILE A 58 -0.21 15.16 17.70
CA ILE A 58 0.44 15.90 18.78
C ILE A 58 -0.48 15.94 20.02
N GLN A 59 -0.02 15.42 21.16
CA GLN A 59 -0.80 15.28 22.39
C GLN A 59 -1.09 16.60 23.12
N GLY A 60 -0.55 17.73 22.64
CA GLY A 60 -0.72 19.08 23.23
C GLY A 60 -1.78 19.97 22.58
N LEU A 61 -2.49 19.52 21.53
CA LEU A 61 -3.47 20.33 20.81
C LEU A 61 -4.91 19.89 21.16
N SER A 62 -5.84 20.86 21.20
CA SER A 62 -7.28 20.61 21.37
C SER A 62 -7.81 19.67 20.28
N ILE A 63 -8.70 18.74 20.65
CA ILE A 63 -9.38 17.83 19.72
C ILE A 63 -10.10 18.60 18.61
N PHE A 64 -10.73 19.73 18.96
CA PHE A 64 -11.33 20.64 18.00
C PHE A 64 -10.30 21.16 16.98
N ASP A 65 -9.15 21.65 17.46
CA ASP A 65 -8.11 22.22 16.59
C ASP A 65 -7.42 21.14 15.74
N LYS A 66 -7.35 19.90 16.21
CA LYS A 66 -6.88 18.75 15.42
C LYS A 66 -7.77 18.46 14.23
N ILE A 67 -9.08 18.37 14.44
CA ILE A 67 -10.05 18.03 13.39
C ILE A 67 -10.26 19.22 12.45
N VAL A 68 -10.48 20.41 12.99
CA VAL A 68 -10.72 21.61 12.20
C VAL A 68 -9.47 21.99 11.40
N GLY A 69 -8.28 21.82 11.98
CA GLY A 69 -7.02 21.95 11.26
C GLY A 69 -6.88 20.90 10.14
N GLY A 70 -7.27 19.65 10.40
CA GLY A 70 -7.29 18.59 9.38
C GLY A 70 -8.27 18.87 8.24
N MET A 71 -9.49 19.34 8.54
CA MET A 71 -10.48 19.72 7.54
C MET A 71 -9.98 20.90 6.68
N THR A 72 -9.39 21.91 7.32
CA THR A 72 -8.83 23.07 6.61
C THR A 72 -7.69 22.64 5.70
N TRP A 73 -6.79 21.78 6.17
CA TRP A 73 -5.70 21.22 5.36
C TRP A 73 -6.22 20.44 4.15
N CYS A 74 -7.28 19.63 4.31
CA CYS A 74 -7.91 18.94 3.19
C CYS A 74 -8.53 19.89 2.17
N ILE A 75 -9.08 21.03 2.62
CA ILE A 75 -9.67 22.05 1.75
C ILE A 75 -8.57 22.82 1.01
N GLU A 76 -7.49 23.18 1.69
CA GLU A 76 -6.31 23.83 1.08
C GLU A 76 -5.67 22.92 0.02
N ALA A 77 -5.58 21.62 0.29
CA ALA A 77 -5.11 20.62 -0.68
C ALA A 77 -6.02 20.50 -1.92
N CYS A 78 -7.25 21.00 -1.86
CA CYS A 78 -8.18 21.06 -2.98
C CYS A 78 -8.11 22.40 -3.75
N ASP A 79 -7.14 23.27 -3.47
CA ASP A 79 -6.94 24.61 -4.07
C ASP A 79 -8.12 25.58 -3.83
N TYR A 80 -8.80 25.44 -2.67
CA TYR A 80 -9.77 26.43 -2.20
C TYR A 80 -9.17 27.26 -1.07
N ASP A 81 -9.16 28.58 -1.24
CA ASP A 81 -8.65 29.49 -0.23
C ASP A 81 -9.62 29.55 0.96
N VAL A 82 -9.19 28.93 2.05
CA VAL A 82 -9.69 29.23 3.39
C VAL A 82 -8.64 30.15 3.99
N ASP A 83 -8.83 31.46 3.83
CA ASP A 83 -8.00 32.52 4.43
C ASP A 83 -8.04 32.45 5.95
N VAL A 84 -7.33 31.48 6.53
CA VAL A 84 -7.05 31.43 7.96
C VAL A 84 -5.69 30.80 8.18
N ASP A 85 -4.75 31.60 8.71
CA ASP A 85 -3.47 31.18 9.29
C ASP A 85 -3.69 30.34 10.57
N LEU A 86 -4.43 29.24 10.44
CA LEU A 86 -4.64 28.21 11.45
C LEU A 86 -3.35 27.48 11.79
N LEU A 87 -2.41 27.44 10.84
CA LEU A 87 -1.20 26.67 10.98
C LEU A 87 -0.23 27.27 12.01
N PHE A 88 -0.43 28.51 12.48
CA PHE A 88 0.54 29.21 13.32
C PHE A 88 0.01 29.75 14.66
N HIS A 89 -1.28 29.61 14.96
CA HIS A 89 -1.87 30.10 16.21
C HIS A 89 -2.21 28.94 17.15
N GLU A 90 -1.44 28.79 18.23
CA GLU A 90 -1.57 27.68 19.19
C GLU A 90 -2.84 27.75 20.06
N ASN A 91 -3.47 28.92 20.20
CA ASN A 91 -4.70 29.11 20.97
C ASN A 91 -5.64 30.10 20.27
N LEU A 92 -6.55 29.60 19.42
CA LEU A 92 -7.56 30.43 18.77
C LEU A 92 -8.60 30.91 19.78
N THR A 93 -8.95 32.20 19.71
CA THR A 93 -10.06 32.75 20.50
C THR A 93 -11.39 32.14 20.08
N ILE A 94 -12.34 32.01 21.01
CA ILE A 94 -13.63 31.35 20.73
C ILE A 94 -14.39 31.97 19.54
N GLY A 95 -14.28 33.30 19.35
CA GLY A 95 -14.87 34.01 18.21
C GLY A 95 -14.22 33.67 16.87
N GLN A 96 -12.90 33.46 16.85
CA GLN A 96 -12.19 32.98 15.66
C GLN A 96 -12.58 31.53 15.33
N LYS A 97 -12.73 30.67 16.36
CA LYS A 97 -13.19 29.28 16.16
C LYS A 97 -14.58 29.23 15.51
N ILE A 98 -15.52 30.08 15.95
CA ILE A 98 -16.87 30.16 15.38
C ILE A 98 -16.86 30.70 13.94
N SER A 99 -16.15 31.80 13.68
CA SER A 99 -16.05 32.37 12.33
C SER A 99 -15.44 31.37 11.33
N LEU A 100 -14.55 30.50 11.82
CA LEU A 100 -13.87 29.52 11.01
C LEU A 100 -14.73 28.31 10.68
N THR A 101 -15.48 27.78 11.66
CA THR A 101 -16.43 26.70 11.39
C THR A 101 -17.50 27.15 10.40
N GLU A 102 -17.96 28.40 10.49
CA GLU A 102 -18.85 29.01 9.49
C GLU A 102 -18.22 29.07 8.09
N LYS A 103 -16.96 29.52 7.98
CA LYS A 103 -16.23 29.55 6.70
C LYS A 103 -16.08 28.15 6.10
N ILE A 104 -15.73 27.14 6.90
CA ILE A 104 -15.63 25.74 6.43
C ILE A 104 -16.98 25.27 5.90
N VAL A 105 -18.07 25.49 6.65
CA VAL A 105 -19.43 25.10 6.27
C VAL A 105 -19.86 25.80 4.97
N VAL A 106 -19.43 27.03 4.70
CA VAL A 106 -19.69 27.73 3.42
C VAL A 106 -18.90 27.13 2.24
N VAL A 107 -17.73 26.55 2.48
CA VAL A 107 -16.87 25.96 1.42
C VAL A 107 -17.31 24.54 1.05
N LEU A 108 -17.86 23.76 1.98
CA LEU A 108 -18.31 22.38 1.72
C LEU A 108 -19.34 22.27 0.56
N PRO A 109 -20.37 23.13 0.43
CA PRO A 109 -21.28 23.12 -0.72
C PRO A 109 -20.59 23.47 -2.04
N LYS A 110 -19.61 24.37 -2.05
CA LYS A 110 -18.85 24.74 -3.25
C LYS A 110 -18.04 23.55 -3.79
N MET A 111 -17.55 22.71 -2.88
CA MET A 111 -16.85 21.46 -3.16
C MET A 111 -17.77 20.32 -3.63
N LYS A 112 -19.10 20.52 -3.61
CA LYS A 112 -20.13 19.50 -3.87
C LYS A 112 -20.08 18.34 -2.87
N CYS A 113 -19.83 18.63 -1.59
CA CYS A 113 -19.96 17.63 -0.53
C CYS A 113 -21.42 17.17 -0.43
N PRO A 114 -21.71 15.86 -0.37
CA PRO A 114 -23.08 15.34 -0.22
C PRO A 114 -23.61 15.45 1.23
N PHE A 115 -22.74 15.68 2.20
CA PHE A 115 -23.08 15.75 3.62
C PHE A 115 -23.24 17.21 4.07
N GLN A 116 -24.31 17.49 4.81
CA GLN A 116 -24.59 18.79 5.41
C GLN A 116 -24.04 18.83 6.82
N LEU A 117 -23.28 19.87 7.13
CA LEU A 117 -22.64 20.08 8.42
C LEU A 117 -23.01 21.47 8.92
N GLU A 118 -23.53 21.56 10.14
CA GLU A 118 -23.86 22.84 10.78
C GLU A 118 -22.72 23.32 11.69
N PRO A 119 -22.50 24.64 11.86
CA PRO A 119 -21.42 25.16 12.69
C PRO A 119 -21.45 24.65 14.14
N HIS A 120 -22.65 24.41 14.68
CA HIS A 120 -22.83 23.90 16.05
C HIS A 120 -22.36 22.45 16.20
N GLN A 121 -22.36 21.63 15.14
CA GLN A 121 -21.94 20.23 15.18
C GLN A 121 -20.42 20.13 15.34
N ILE A 122 -19.69 21.02 14.68
CA ILE A 122 -18.23 21.11 14.78
C ILE A 122 -17.81 21.64 16.16
N GLN A 123 -18.50 22.69 16.65
CA GLN A 123 -18.23 23.25 17.97
C GLN A 123 -18.66 22.31 19.11
N GLY A 124 -19.74 21.55 18.91
CA GLY A 124 -20.26 20.56 19.84
C GLY A 124 -19.50 19.23 19.86
N LEU A 125 -18.43 19.10 19.05
CA LEU A 125 -17.62 17.88 18.92
C LEU A 125 -18.45 16.65 18.55
N ASP A 126 -19.40 16.81 17.62
CA ASP A 126 -20.23 15.70 17.15
C ASP A 126 -19.49 14.85 16.11
N PHE A 127 -18.60 13.97 16.57
CA PHE A 127 -17.76 13.14 15.71
C PHE A 127 -18.55 12.18 14.81
N ILE A 128 -19.81 11.88 15.15
CA ILE A 128 -20.67 10.99 14.35
C ILE A 128 -20.97 11.61 12.99
N ASN A 129 -21.34 12.89 12.98
CA ASN A 129 -21.68 13.62 11.77
C ASN A 129 -20.46 14.21 11.07
N ILE A 130 -19.37 14.47 11.81
CA ILE A 130 -18.11 14.96 11.26
C ILE A 130 -17.35 13.85 10.50
N PHE A 131 -17.37 12.62 10.99
CA PHE A 131 -16.65 11.48 10.39
C PHE A 131 -16.86 11.33 8.87
N PRO A 132 -18.11 11.22 8.35
CA PRO A 132 -18.33 11.03 6.91
C PRO A 132 -17.87 12.23 6.07
N VAL A 133 -17.89 13.44 6.64
CA VAL A 133 -17.37 14.65 5.98
C VAL A 133 -15.85 14.57 5.87
N VAL A 134 -15.15 14.16 6.94
CA VAL A 134 -13.69 14.03 6.94
C VAL A 134 -13.23 12.91 6.00
N GLU A 135 -13.89 11.75 6.01
CA GLU A 135 -13.59 10.64 5.09
C GLU A 135 -13.72 11.09 3.63
N TRP A 136 -14.82 11.79 3.30
CA TRP A 136 -15.03 12.33 1.97
C TRP A 136 -13.97 13.38 1.60
N LEU A 137 -13.65 14.31 2.51
CA LEU A 137 -12.64 15.34 2.29
C LEU A 137 -11.26 14.74 2.07
N VAL A 138 -10.88 13.72 2.83
CA VAL A 138 -9.60 13.03 2.69
C VAL A 138 -9.53 12.33 1.34
N LYS A 139 -10.55 11.57 0.96
CA LYS A 139 -10.62 10.92 -0.36
C LYS A 139 -10.51 11.93 -1.49
N ARG A 140 -11.27 13.03 -1.40
CA ARG A 140 -11.28 14.10 -2.40
C ARG A 140 -9.93 14.82 -2.50
N SER A 141 -9.30 15.11 -1.35
CA SER A 141 -7.99 15.75 -1.30
C SER A 141 -6.88 14.86 -1.87
N ALA A 142 -6.98 13.55 -1.71
CA ALA A 142 -6.03 12.58 -2.26
C ALA A 142 -6.14 12.50 -3.79
N GLU A 143 -7.37 12.47 -4.32
CA GLU A 143 -7.61 12.55 -5.77
C GLU A 143 -7.02 13.83 -6.36
N ASN A 144 -7.30 14.99 -5.76
CA ASN A 144 -6.81 16.28 -6.26
C ASN A 144 -5.27 16.40 -6.18
N ARG A 145 -4.65 15.89 -5.09
CA ARG A 145 -3.18 15.84 -4.98
C ARG A 145 -2.56 14.93 -6.04
N SER A 146 -3.18 13.80 -6.35
CA SER A 146 -2.73 12.90 -7.42
C SER A 146 -2.79 13.60 -8.79
N GLU A 147 -3.92 14.25 -9.10
CA GLU A 147 -4.07 15.02 -10.34
C GLU A 147 -3.05 16.18 -10.43
N LYS A 148 -2.83 16.90 -9.34
CA LYS A 148 -1.87 18.01 -9.27
C LYS A 148 -0.44 17.50 -9.44
N ALA A 149 -0.09 16.38 -8.81
CA ALA A 149 1.21 15.73 -8.99
C ALA A 149 1.42 15.28 -10.44
N GLU A 150 0.39 14.73 -11.09
CA GLU A 150 0.47 14.34 -12.50
C GLU A 150 0.61 15.55 -13.43
N LYS A 151 -0.16 16.62 -13.20
CA LYS A 151 -0.03 17.89 -13.93
C LYS A 151 1.36 18.49 -13.77
N LEU A 152 1.90 18.51 -12.55
CA LEU A 152 3.24 19.01 -12.27
C LEU A 152 4.31 18.14 -12.93
N LYS A 153 4.16 16.81 -12.92
CA LYS A 153 5.07 15.89 -13.61
C LYS A 153 5.04 16.08 -15.12
N LYS A 154 3.85 16.26 -15.72
CA LYS A 154 3.69 16.58 -17.15
C LYS A 154 4.34 17.93 -17.49
N LEU A 155 4.14 18.93 -16.66
CA LEU A 155 4.77 20.24 -16.83
C LEU A 155 6.29 20.14 -16.70
N ALA A 156 6.81 19.43 -15.71
CA ALA A 156 8.23 19.18 -15.53
C ALA A 156 8.82 18.42 -16.73
N ALA A 157 8.13 17.38 -17.22
CA ALA A 157 8.55 16.64 -18.42
C ALA A 157 8.54 17.53 -19.67
N SER A 158 7.54 18.40 -19.83
CA SER A 158 7.48 19.35 -20.95
C SER A 158 8.59 20.40 -20.86
N GLN A 159 8.84 20.97 -19.68
CA GLN A 159 9.93 21.93 -19.45
C GLN A 159 11.30 21.28 -19.68
N PHE A 160 11.46 20.04 -19.20
CA PHE A 160 12.66 19.26 -19.44
C PHE A 160 12.85 19.00 -20.94
N GLN A 161 11.82 18.55 -21.66
CA GLN A 161 11.90 18.33 -23.11
C GLN A 161 12.16 19.60 -23.92
N ASN A 162 11.76 20.78 -23.41
CA ASN A 162 12.04 22.07 -24.05
C ASN A 162 13.51 22.47 -23.91
N HIS A 163 14.14 22.20 -22.77
CA HIS A 163 15.52 22.61 -22.49
C HIS A 163 16.56 21.51 -22.75
N PHE A 164 16.15 20.25 -22.64
CA PHE A 164 17.00 19.07 -22.75
C PHE A 164 16.35 18.06 -23.70
N THR A 165 16.91 17.98 -24.90
CA THR A 165 16.61 16.90 -25.85
C THR A 165 17.82 16.00 -25.93
N LEU A 166 17.64 14.70 -25.68
CA LEU A 166 18.69 13.71 -25.86
C LEU A 166 19.07 13.64 -27.35
N GLN A 167 20.32 13.30 -27.68
CA GLN A 167 20.74 13.22 -29.09
C GLN A 167 19.93 12.19 -29.87
N SER A 168 19.59 11.06 -29.26
CA SER A 168 18.69 10.04 -29.81
C SER A 168 17.30 10.58 -30.14
N ASP A 169 16.72 11.43 -29.29
CA ASP A 169 15.41 12.04 -29.53
C ASP A 169 15.45 13.07 -30.67
N ARG A 170 16.58 13.78 -30.81
CA ARG A 170 16.78 14.72 -31.93
C ARG A 170 16.90 13.99 -33.26
N GLU A 171 17.61 12.87 -33.29
CA GLU A 171 17.71 11.99 -34.45
C GLU A 171 16.36 11.38 -34.81
N ALA A 172 15.61 10.88 -33.82
CA ALA A 172 14.27 10.34 -34.02
C ALA A 172 13.30 11.38 -34.60
N LYS A 173 13.31 12.63 -34.09
CA LYS A 173 12.50 13.73 -34.65
C LYS A 173 12.89 14.07 -36.09
N GLN A 174 14.18 14.05 -36.43
CA GLN A 174 14.63 14.27 -37.80
C GLN A 174 14.21 13.14 -38.75
N VAL A 175 14.30 11.89 -38.31
CA VAL A 175 13.82 10.74 -39.08
C VAL A 175 12.31 10.84 -39.31
N HIS A 176 11.54 11.19 -38.28
CA HIS A 176 10.10 11.38 -38.39
C HIS A 176 9.73 12.51 -39.36
N SER A 177 10.45 13.64 -39.34
CA SER A 177 10.25 14.73 -40.31
C SER A 177 10.49 14.26 -41.75
N LYS A 178 11.60 13.54 -41.98
CA LYS A 178 11.92 12.98 -43.31
C LYS A 178 10.88 11.96 -43.76
N GLN A 179 10.37 11.14 -42.84
CA GLN A 179 9.29 10.19 -43.13
C GLN A 179 8.01 10.90 -43.55
N LEU A 180 7.61 12.00 -42.89
CA LEU A 180 6.46 12.79 -43.29
C LEU A 180 6.64 13.41 -44.69
N ASP A 181 7.83 13.95 -45.00
CA ASP A 181 8.11 14.50 -46.32
C ASP A 181 8.10 13.42 -47.42
N ASN A 182 8.63 12.24 -47.11
CA ASN A 182 8.56 11.08 -48.01
C ASN A 182 7.11 10.62 -48.22
N LEU A 183 6.30 10.58 -47.17
CA LEU A 183 4.87 10.24 -47.27
C LEU A 183 4.13 11.23 -48.15
N ARG A 184 4.37 12.54 -48.00
CA ARG A 184 3.81 13.56 -48.90
C ARG A 184 4.23 13.36 -50.35
N THR A 185 5.51 13.04 -50.58
CA THR A 185 6.03 12.79 -51.95
C THR A 185 5.40 11.55 -52.58
N VAL A 186 5.14 10.51 -51.78
CA VAL A 186 4.43 9.30 -52.21
C VAL A 186 2.96 9.66 -52.49
N GLU A 187 2.30 10.36 -51.59
CA GLU A 187 0.92 10.82 -51.76
C GLU A 187 0.77 11.60 -53.08
N ASP A 188 1.65 12.58 -53.33
CA ASP A 188 1.70 13.39 -54.55
C ASP A 188 1.95 12.59 -55.82
N ARG A 189 2.73 11.50 -55.74
CA ARG A 189 3.06 10.64 -56.89
C ARG A 189 1.92 9.67 -57.22
N TYR A 190 1.20 9.21 -56.22
CA TYR A 190 0.11 8.25 -56.36
C TYR A 190 -1.28 8.92 -56.42
N ILE A 191 -1.36 10.26 -56.51
CA ILE A 191 -2.62 10.95 -56.80
C ILE A 191 -3.16 10.46 -58.16
N PRO A 192 -4.41 9.96 -58.23
CA PRO A 192 -5.01 9.49 -59.46
C PRO A 192 -5.13 10.65 -60.48
N LYS A 193 -4.36 10.59 -61.56
CA LYS A 193 -4.43 11.55 -62.69
C LYS A 193 -5.32 11.01 -63.78
N ARG A 194 -6.36 11.77 -64.14
CA ARG A 194 -7.30 11.42 -65.21
C ARG A 194 -6.61 11.54 -66.58
N GLN A 195 -6.50 10.44 -67.32
CA GLN A 195 -5.87 10.32 -68.64
C GLN A 195 -6.87 10.51 -69.79
N PHE A 196 -8.12 10.08 -69.61
CA PHE A 196 -9.16 10.15 -70.64
C PHE A 196 -10.39 10.92 -70.16
N ARG A 197 -11.11 11.54 -71.10
CA ARG A 197 -12.33 12.31 -70.82
C ARG A 197 -13.50 11.76 -71.63
N ARG A 198 -14.68 11.72 -70.99
CA ARG A 198 -15.94 11.37 -71.66
C ARG A 198 -16.32 12.44 -72.68
N THR A 199 -16.67 11.99 -73.87
CA THR A 199 -17.24 12.83 -74.94
C THR A 199 -18.76 12.92 -74.83
N GLU A 200 -19.45 11.86 -74.39
CA GLU A 200 -20.92 11.79 -74.28
C GLU A 200 -21.42 11.36 -72.88
N LYS A 201 -22.75 11.42 -72.66
CA LYS A 201 -23.39 10.88 -71.46
C LYS A 201 -23.35 9.35 -71.53
N GLY A 202 -22.61 8.73 -70.61
CA GLY A 202 -22.38 7.28 -70.59
C GLY A 202 -23.65 6.42 -70.43
N PRO A 203 -23.53 5.10 -70.68
CA PRO A 203 -24.65 4.15 -70.64
C PRO A 203 -25.35 4.11 -69.27
N GLU A 204 -26.64 3.72 -69.25
CA GLU A 204 -27.45 3.69 -68.01
C GLU A 204 -26.94 2.66 -66.99
N ASP A 205 -26.37 1.54 -67.45
CA ASP A 205 -25.84 0.47 -66.60
C ASP A 205 -24.70 0.94 -65.67
N VAL A 206 -24.81 0.57 -64.39
CA VAL A 206 -23.92 0.98 -63.30
C VAL A 206 -22.54 0.36 -63.45
N MET A 207 -22.46 -0.91 -63.83
CA MET A 207 -21.20 -1.64 -63.97
C MET A 207 -20.36 -1.08 -65.12
N SER A 208 -21.01 -0.77 -66.24
CA SER A 208 -20.39 -0.10 -67.38
C SER A 208 -19.90 1.31 -67.02
N ARG A 209 -20.66 2.07 -66.22
CA ARG A 209 -20.27 3.41 -65.76
C ARG A 209 -19.03 3.40 -64.87
N VAL A 210 -18.94 2.44 -63.95
CA VAL A 210 -17.81 2.23 -63.04
C VAL A 210 -16.56 1.86 -63.85
N ARG A 211 -16.69 0.91 -64.79
CA ARG A 211 -15.61 0.52 -65.71
C ARG A 211 -15.10 1.71 -66.53
N ILE A 212 -15.98 2.56 -67.07
CA ILE A 212 -15.60 3.77 -67.80
C ILE A 212 -14.85 4.76 -66.91
N THR A 213 -15.34 5.04 -65.69
CA THR A 213 -14.61 5.93 -64.75
C THR A 213 -13.24 5.39 -64.41
N LEU A 214 -13.07 4.08 -64.23
CA LEU A 214 -11.75 3.49 -63.99
C LEU A 214 -10.84 3.63 -65.22
N MET A 215 -11.38 3.41 -66.42
CA MET A 215 -10.62 3.60 -67.65
C MET A 215 -10.16 5.05 -67.85
N GLU A 216 -10.91 6.04 -67.37
CA GLU A 216 -10.48 7.45 -67.40
C GLU A 216 -9.19 7.73 -66.63
N TYR A 217 -8.82 6.90 -65.66
CA TYR A 217 -7.59 7.02 -64.88
C TYR A 217 -6.47 6.06 -65.36
N GLY A 218 -6.65 5.41 -66.52
CA GLY A 218 -5.61 4.61 -67.17
C GLY A 218 -5.53 3.14 -66.73
N THR A 219 -6.49 2.66 -65.94
CA THR A 219 -6.58 1.24 -65.59
C THR A 219 -7.09 0.43 -66.77
N ARG A 220 -6.17 -0.15 -67.55
CA ARG A 220 -6.47 -1.05 -68.68
C ARG A 220 -6.67 -2.51 -68.25
N ASP A 221 -6.11 -2.89 -67.10
CA ASP A 221 -6.17 -4.26 -66.60
C ASP A 221 -7.12 -4.35 -65.41
N PHE A 222 -8.35 -4.76 -65.67
CA PHE A 222 -9.24 -5.30 -64.63
C PHE A 222 -9.57 -6.74 -64.97
N SER A 223 -8.59 -7.63 -64.80
CA SER A 223 -8.93 -8.99 -64.41
C SER A 223 -9.51 -8.86 -63.00
N VAL A 224 -10.83 -8.93 -62.90
CA VAL A 224 -11.52 -8.99 -61.62
C VAL A 224 -11.05 -10.30 -60.98
N ARG A 225 -9.95 -10.28 -60.21
CA ARG A 225 -9.80 -11.26 -59.14
C ARG A 225 -10.86 -10.87 -58.13
N THR A 226 -12.07 -11.37 -58.31
CA THR A 226 -13.02 -11.45 -57.21
C THR A 226 -12.28 -12.30 -56.19
N ASN A 227 -11.74 -11.65 -55.16
CA ASN A 227 -11.44 -12.32 -53.90
C ASN A 227 -12.80 -12.76 -53.35
N VAL A 228 -13.31 -13.86 -53.89
CA VAL A 228 -14.21 -14.73 -53.16
C VAL A 228 -13.30 -15.36 -52.12
N ASP A 229 -13.61 -15.10 -50.86
CA ASP A 229 -12.93 -15.65 -49.71
C ASP A 229 -12.77 -17.17 -49.88
N ILE A 230 -11.55 -17.61 -50.22
CA ILE A 230 -11.13 -18.99 -50.04
C ILE A 230 -10.70 -19.07 -48.59
N ALA A 231 -11.70 -19.26 -47.73
CA ALA A 231 -11.47 -19.88 -46.43
C ALA A 231 -10.89 -21.27 -46.69
N GLU A 232 -9.85 -21.58 -45.93
CA GLU A 232 -9.12 -22.85 -45.80
C GLU A 232 -9.94 -24.08 -46.21
N VAL A 233 -9.55 -24.73 -47.31
CA VAL A 233 -9.79 -26.15 -47.52
C VAL A 233 -8.55 -26.75 -48.19
N ASP A 234 -7.77 -27.48 -47.40
CA ASP A 234 -6.90 -28.55 -47.87
C ASP A 234 -7.72 -29.49 -48.77
N ASP A 235 -7.43 -29.54 -50.06
CA ASP A 235 -7.03 -30.78 -50.73
C ASP A 235 -6.81 -30.54 -52.22
N ALA A 236 -5.78 -31.21 -52.74
CA ALA A 236 -5.37 -31.15 -54.12
C ALA A 236 -6.27 -32.03 -55.01
N GLN A 237 -6.42 -31.60 -56.26
CA GLN A 237 -6.92 -32.35 -57.44
C GLN A 237 -8.42 -32.23 -57.75
N GLU A 238 -8.89 -31.07 -58.22
CA GLU A 238 -10.08 -30.95 -59.13
C GLU A 238 -10.28 -29.51 -59.68
N SER A 239 -9.21 -28.82 -60.10
CA SER A 239 -9.28 -27.38 -60.46
C SER A 239 -9.06 -27.02 -61.93
N GLU A 240 -8.70 -27.96 -62.80
CA GLU A 240 -8.43 -27.63 -64.21
C GLU A 240 -9.73 -27.39 -65.02
N ASP A 241 -10.77 -28.20 -64.83
CA ASP A 241 -12.02 -28.11 -65.63
C ASP A 241 -12.93 -26.93 -65.26
N MET A 242 -12.83 -26.38 -64.04
CA MET A 242 -13.64 -25.21 -63.64
C MET A 242 -13.01 -23.88 -64.09
N PHE A 243 -11.69 -23.86 -64.24
CA PHE A 243 -10.92 -22.68 -64.65
C PHE A 243 -11.15 -22.34 -66.14
N GLU A 244 -11.27 -23.36 -66.98
CA GLU A 244 -11.44 -23.21 -68.44
C GLU A 244 -12.84 -22.68 -68.82
N GLY A 245 -13.88 -23.07 -68.06
CA GLY A 245 -15.25 -22.57 -68.24
C GLY A 245 -15.48 -21.13 -67.76
N ILE A 246 -14.67 -20.63 -66.82
CA ILE A 246 -14.72 -19.24 -66.36
C ILE A 246 -13.99 -18.32 -67.35
N LEU A 247 -12.90 -18.79 -67.94
CA LEU A 247 -12.13 -18.05 -68.95
C LEU A 247 -12.97 -17.78 -70.22
N GLN A 248 -13.74 -18.78 -70.68
CA GLN A 248 -14.64 -18.63 -71.84
C GLN A 248 -15.81 -17.66 -71.59
N ARG A 249 -16.30 -17.53 -70.34
CA ARG A 249 -17.38 -16.58 -70.01
C ARG A 249 -16.90 -15.13 -69.95
N THR A 250 -15.64 -14.90 -69.59
CA THR A 250 -15.06 -13.54 -69.59
C THR A 250 -14.74 -13.01 -70.98
N GLU A 251 -14.61 -13.88 -71.99
CA GLU A 251 -14.36 -13.47 -73.37
C GLU A 251 -15.64 -13.04 -74.12
N GLN A 252 -16.83 -13.46 -73.68
CA GLN A 252 -18.07 -13.27 -74.44
C GLN A 252 -18.91 -12.02 -74.08
N GLU A 253 -18.55 -11.24 -73.07
CA GLU A 253 -19.23 -9.97 -72.81
C GLU A 253 -18.19 -8.90 -72.50
N LEU A 254 -17.89 -8.08 -73.50
CA LEU A 254 -17.98 -6.61 -73.47
C LEU A 254 -17.34 -6.09 -74.76
N ASP A 255 -18.14 -5.38 -75.52
CA ASP A 255 -17.73 -4.67 -76.73
C ASP A 255 -16.80 -3.51 -76.34
N PHE A 256 -15.53 -3.84 -76.08
CA PHE A 256 -14.46 -2.90 -75.70
C PHE A 256 -14.31 -1.80 -76.75
N ASP A 257 -14.58 -2.10 -78.01
CA ASP A 257 -14.51 -1.15 -79.12
C ASP A 257 -15.58 -0.07 -79.01
N ASN A 258 -16.79 -0.41 -78.57
CA ASN A 258 -17.85 0.57 -78.32
C ASN A 258 -17.60 1.41 -77.06
N LEU A 259 -16.93 0.88 -76.03
CA LEU A 259 -16.53 1.68 -74.86
C LEU A 259 -15.33 2.60 -75.16
N PHE A 260 -14.37 2.17 -75.97
CA PHE A 260 -13.19 2.96 -76.34
C PHE A 260 -13.56 4.13 -77.28
N LYS A 261 -14.56 3.96 -78.16
CA LYS A 261 -15.11 5.04 -79.01
C LYS A 261 -15.64 6.24 -78.23
N ASN A 262 -16.09 6.04 -76.99
CA ASN A 262 -16.63 7.08 -76.12
C ASN A 262 -15.54 7.78 -75.26
N LEU A 263 -14.28 7.37 -75.41
CA LEU A 263 -13.13 7.90 -74.68
C LEU A 263 -12.17 8.59 -75.65
N SER A 264 -11.99 9.89 -75.48
CA SER A 264 -10.92 10.62 -76.18
C SER A 264 -9.66 10.64 -75.34
N VAL A 265 -8.50 10.43 -75.98
CA VAL A 265 -7.21 10.71 -75.36
C VAL A 265 -7.20 12.20 -75.08
N ALA A 266 -6.87 12.63 -73.86
CA ALA A 266 -6.85 14.06 -73.55
C ALA A 266 -5.85 14.87 -74.42
N LYS A 267 -5.01 14.20 -75.23
CA LYS A 267 -4.12 14.73 -76.28
C LYS A 267 -4.03 13.75 -77.47
N GLU A 268 -4.65 14.05 -78.62
CA GLU A 268 -4.68 13.18 -79.80
C GLU A 268 -3.68 13.56 -80.91
N GLN A 269 -3.08 12.54 -81.55
CA GLN A 269 -2.61 12.56 -82.95
C GLN A 269 -2.85 11.17 -83.56
N ASN A 270 -3.71 11.06 -84.58
CA ASN A 270 -4.11 9.81 -85.24
C ASN A 270 -3.85 9.88 -86.75
N VAL A 271 -3.29 8.81 -87.34
CA VAL A 271 -3.27 8.53 -88.78
C VAL A 271 -3.54 7.03 -88.98
N SER A 272 -4.47 6.69 -89.86
CA SER A 272 -4.86 5.31 -90.22
C SER A 272 -4.49 5.03 -91.69
N VAL A 273 -3.94 3.84 -91.99
CA VAL A 273 -3.60 3.39 -93.36
C VAL A 273 -4.11 1.96 -93.58
N GLU A 274 -4.75 1.72 -94.72
CA GLU A 274 -5.23 0.40 -95.19
C GLU A 274 -4.13 -0.30 -96.02
N LEU A 275 -3.87 -1.59 -95.74
CA LEU A 275 -2.79 -2.38 -96.34
C LEU A 275 -3.31 -3.33 -97.44
N THR A 276 -2.51 -3.49 -98.50
CA THR A 276 -2.73 -4.27 -99.73
C THR A 276 -2.27 -5.73 -99.63
N ASP A 277 -2.66 -6.59 -100.59
CA ASP A 277 -2.47 -8.05 -100.52
C ASP A 277 -0.99 -8.52 -100.52
N ALA A 278 -0.05 -7.69 -100.99
CA ALA A 278 1.39 -7.94 -100.85
C ALA A 278 1.88 -7.78 -99.39
N GLU A 279 1.22 -6.93 -98.62
CA GLU A 279 1.52 -6.72 -97.20
C GLU A 279 0.92 -7.86 -96.36
N ARG A 280 -0.16 -8.50 -96.83
CA ARG A 280 -0.72 -9.72 -96.21
C ARG A 280 0.18 -10.95 -96.35
N THR A 281 0.83 -11.14 -97.49
CA THR A 281 1.77 -12.28 -97.69
C THR A 281 3.08 -12.06 -96.97
N ALA A 282 3.58 -10.82 -96.93
CA ALA A 282 4.68 -10.43 -96.05
C ALA A 282 4.32 -10.65 -94.57
N LEU A 283 3.08 -10.35 -94.17
CA LEU A 283 2.60 -10.59 -92.82
C LEU A 283 2.52 -12.09 -92.49
N THR A 284 2.14 -12.95 -93.43
CA THR A 284 2.07 -14.40 -93.19
C THR A 284 3.46 -15.02 -93.06
N GLN A 285 4.43 -14.58 -93.86
CA GLN A 285 5.83 -14.98 -93.69
C GLN A 285 6.40 -14.48 -92.37
N HIS A 286 6.05 -13.23 -91.99
CA HIS A 286 6.40 -12.69 -90.69
C HIS A 286 5.76 -13.47 -89.53
N TYR A 287 4.54 -14.02 -89.69
CA TYR A 287 3.91 -14.89 -88.69
C TYR A 287 4.60 -16.26 -88.58
N GLU A 288 5.06 -16.83 -89.69
CA GLU A 288 5.81 -18.11 -89.67
C GLU A 288 7.22 -17.95 -89.08
N ASP A 289 7.88 -16.84 -89.35
CA ASP A 289 9.16 -16.48 -88.73
C ASP A 289 8.98 -16.19 -87.23
N LEU A 290 7.92 -15.45 -86.85
CA LEU A 290 7.56 -15.20 -85.45
C LEU A 290 7.26 -16.50 -84.68
N LYS A 291 6.66 -17.50 -85.34
CA LYS A 291 6.38 -18.81 -84.73
C LYS A 291 7.66 -19.63 -84.50
N ARG A 292 8.66 -19.51 -85.38
CA ARG A 292 9.99 -20.12 -85.19
C ARG A 292 10.78 -19.40 -84.10
N GLU A 293 10.69 -18.07 -84.02
CA GLU A 293 11.26 -17.29 -82.92
C GLU A 293 10.61 -17.66 -81.58
N MET A 294 9.28 -17.76 -81.52
CA MET A 294 8.54 -18.20 -80.32
C MET A 294 8.94 -19.61 -79.85
N SER A 295 9.24 -20.53 -80.77
CA SER A 295 9.71 -21.89 -80.40
C SER A 295 11.09 -21.86 -79.75
N ILE A 296 12.00 -21.01 -80.21
CA ILE A 296 13.33 -20.84 -79.63
C ILE A 296 13.21 -20.12 -78.29
N ASP A 297 12.31 -19.15 -78.20
CA ASP A 297 11.97 -18.43 -76.97
C ASP A 297 11.43 -19.36 -75.88
N THR A 298 10.65 -20.41 -76.17
CA THR A 298 10.17 -21.33 -75.11
C THR A 298 11.31 -22.07 -74.39
N SER A 299 12.36 -22.48 -75.11
CA SER A 299 13.55 -23.11 -74.50
C SER A 299 14.37 -22.10 -73.70
N GLN A 300 14.57 -20.88 -74.25
CA GLN A 300 15.25 -19.80 -73.54
C GLN A 300 14.47 -19.32 -72.32
N LEU A 301 13.14 -19.33 -72.36
CA LEU A 301 12.25 -18.97 -71.26
C LEU A 301 12.35 -19.99 -70.11
N SER A 302 12.51 -21.29 -70.41
CA SER A 302 12.76 -22.34 -69.41
C SER A 302 14.10 -22.14 -68.69
N GLU A 303 15.17 -21.82 -69.42
CA GLU A 303 16.47 -21.50 -68.83
C GLU A 303 16.43 -20.19 -68.03
N GLN A 304 15.76 -19.16 -68.54
CA GLN A 304 15.52 -17.92 -67.80
C GLN A 304 14.73 -18.16 -66.51
N ASN A 305 13.76 -19.08 -66.51
CA ASN A 305 12.99 -19.42 -65.32
C ASN A 305 13.86 -20.15 -64.28
N LYS A 306 14.76 -21.04 -64.70
CA LYS A 306 15.76 -21.68 -63.81
C LYS A 306 16.76 -20.65 -63.25
N ILE A 307 17.21 -19.70 -64.06
CA ILE A 307 18.09 -18.62 -63.62
C ILE A 307 17.35 -17.71 -62.63
N LYS A 308 16.09 -17.37 -62.91
CA LYS A 308 15.25 -16.58 -61.99
C LYS A 308 15.03 -17.29 -60.66
N THR A 309 14.80 -18.60 -60.64
CA THR A 309 14.67 -19.35 -59.37
C THR A 309 15.99 -19.41 -58.61
N ILE A 310 17.13 -19.61 -59.27
CA ILE A 310 18.45 -19.56 -58.62
C ILE A 310 18.78 -18.15 -58.10
N LEU A 311 18.43 -17.10 -58.83
CA LEU A 311 18.60 -15.73 -58.38
C LEU A 311 17.70 -15.44 -57.17
N ALA A 312 16.45 -15.93 -57.17
CA ALA A 312 15.55 -15.80 -56.04
C ALA A 312 16.08 -16.53 -54.79
N THR A 313 16.64 -17.74 -54.93
CA THR A 313 17.25 -18.47 -53.81
C THR A 313 18.53 -17.80 -53.32
N LYS A 314 19.39 -17.29 -54.21
CA LYS A 314 20.57 -16.49 -53.85
C LYS A 314 20.17 -15.26 -53.04
N LEU A 315 19.19 -14.49 -53.50
CA LEU A 315 18.71 -13.28 -52.84
C LEU A 315 18.06 -13.61 -51.47
N ALA A 316 17.37 -14.74 -51.36
CA ALA A 316 16.84 -15.24 -50.09
C ALA A 316 17.96 -15.62 -49.10
N LEU A 317 19.05 -16.24 -49.57
CA LEU A 317 20.22 -16.57 -48.76
C LEU A 317 21.01 -15.32 -48.34
N GLU A 318 21.18 -14.34 -49.22
CA GLU A 318 21.80 -13.05 -48.91
C GLU A 318 21.00 -12.32 -47.81
N LYS A 319 19.67 -12.27 -47.92
CA LYS A 319 18.81 -11.72 -46.85
C LYS A 319 18.96 -12.47 -45.51
N LYS A 320 19.12 -13.80 -45.53
CA LYS A 320 19.37 -14.58 -44.31
C LYS A 320 20.75 -14.26 -43.73
N LEU A 321 21.78 -14.13 -44.56
CA LEU A 321 23.13 -13.73 -44.15
C LEU A 321 23.11 -12.35 -43.48
N ASP A 322 22.42 -11.38 -44.07
CA ASP A 322 22.32 -10.03 -43.52
C ASP A 322 21.57 -10.00 -42.18
N ARG A 323 20.50 -10.80 -42.05
CA ARG A 323 19.80 -10.98 -40.77
C ARG A 323 20.73 -11.55 -39.69
N VAL A 324 21.51 -12.57 -40.02
CA VAL A 324 22.46 -13.18 -39.07
C VAL A 324 23.58 -12.20 -38.72
N LYS A 325 24.11 -11.45 -39.68
CA LYS A 325 25.12 -10.40 -39.43
C LYS A 325 24.59 -9.30 -38.51
N ALA A 326 23.37 -8.81 -38.75
CA ALA A 326 22.72 -7.83 -37.89
C ALA A 326 22.43 -8.39 -36.49
N SER A 327 22.08 -9.67 -36.37
CA SER A 327 21.91 -10.34 -35.08
C SER A 327 23.24 -10.45 -34.33
N ASN A 328 24.32 -10.81 -35.04
CA ASN A 328 25.66 -10.91 -34.46
C ASN A 328 26.23 -9.54 -34.04
N SER A 329 25.97 -8.46 -34.78
CA SER A 329 26.40 -7.13 -34.37
C SER A 329 25.69 -6.70 -33.09
N LYS A 330 24.36 -6.90 -33.02
CA LYS A 330 23.58 -6.62 -31.80
C LYS A 330 24.07 -7.43 -30.59
N LEU A 331 24.38 -8.70 -30.78
CA LEU A 331 24.93 -9.56 -29.72
C LEU A 331 26.31 -9.08 -29.25
N LYS A 332 27.15 -8.60 -30.17
CA LYS A 332 28.45 -8.02 -29.81
C LYS A 332 28.31 -6.70 -29.05
N ASP A 333 27.38 -5.84 -29.47
CA ASP A 333 27.10 -4.57 -28.79
C ASP A 333 26.56 -4.84 -27.38
N ALA A 334 25.66 -5.81 -27.23
CA ALA A 334 25.15 -6.25 -25.92
C ALA A 334 26.26 -6.84 -25.04
N LEU A 335 27.15 -7.68 -25.59
CA LEU A 335 28.30 -8.21 -24.85
C LEU A 335 29.22 -7.09 -24.35
N HIS A 336 29.47 -6.08 -25.18
CA HIS A 336 30.32 -4.95 -24.82
C HIS A 336 29.65 -4.06 -23.75
N GLN A 337 28.32 -3.91 -23.79
CA GLN A 337 27.57 -3.21 -22.75
C GLN A 337 27.66 -3.96 -21.42
N GLU A 338 27.40 -5.26 -21.40
CA GLU A 338 27.50 -6.09 -20.20
C GLU A 338 28.93 -6.11 -19.62
N GLN A 339 29.96 -6.12 -20.48
CA GLN A 339 31.35 -6.01 -20.01
C GLN A 339 31.63 -4.64 -19.36
N ALA A 340 31.15 -3.55 -19.95
CA ALA A 340 31.31 -2.21 -19.37
C ALA A 340 30.56 -2.07 -18.04
N ASP A 341 29.37 -2.66 -17.92
CA ASP A 341 28.60 -2.68 -16.68
C ASP A 341 29.31 -3.51 -15.60
N LEU A 342 29.89 -4.66 -15.97
CA LEU A 342 30.66 -5.50 -15.06
C LEU A 342 31.92 -4.78 -14.55
N ASP A 343 32.67 -4.12 -15.43
CA ASP A 343 33.84 -3.32 -15.06
C ASP A 343 33.44 -2.14 -14.14
N GLY A 344 32.29 -1.50 -14.41
CA GLY A 344 31.73 -0.45 -13.55
C GLY A 344 31.36 -0.98 -12.15
N MET A 345 30.74 -2.15 -12.08
CA MET A 345 30.40 -2.81 -10.80
C MET A 345 31.65 -3.26 -10.04
N MET A 346 32.68 -3.73 -10.74
CA MET A 346 33.97 -4.05 -10.12
C MET A 346 34.63 -2.80 -9.53
N GLY A 347 34.64 -1.68 -10.26
CA GLY A 347 35.19 -0.41 -9.73
C GLY A 347 34.43 0.11 -8.50
N LEU A 348 33.10 -0.04 -8.48
CA LEU A 348 32.30 0.31 -7.30
C LEU A 348 32.62 -0.61 -6.11
N LYS A 349 32.75 -1.92 -6.36
CA LYS A 349 33.14 -2.88 -5.33
C LYS A 349 34.49 -2.52 -4.72
N ASP A 350 35.49 -2.24 -5.56
CA ASP A 350 36.83 -1.88 -5.09
C ASP A 350 36.82 -0.57 -4.28
N SER A 351 35.99 0.41 -4.69
CA SER A 351 35.79 1.65 -3.92
C SER A 351 35.14 1.40 -2.56
N LEU A 352 34.14 0.52 -2.50
CA LEU A 352 33.46 0.16 -1.25
C LEU A 352 34.39 -0.62 -0.32
N GLU A 353 35.18 -1.56 -0.85
CA GLU A 353 36.18 -2.29 -0.07
C GLU A 353 37.25 -1.35 0.51
N ALA A 354 37.68 -0.34 -0.26
CA ALA A 354 38.59 0.69 0.23
C ALA A 354 37.93 1.56 1.33
N GLU A 355 36.65 1.90 1.20
CA GLU A 355 35.92 2.66 2.21
C GLU A 355 35.73 1.85 3.50
N ILE A 356 35.36 0.58 3.41
CA ILE A 356 35.27 -0.33 4.55
C ILE A 356 36.63 -0.43 5.26
N HIS A 357 37.71 -0.64 4.50
CA HIS A 357 39.05 -0.70 5.08
C HIS A 357 39.45 0.64 5.75
N ASN A 358 39.04 1.78 5.19
CA ASN A 358 39.26 3.09 5.83
C ASN A 358 38.48 3.21 7.15
N LEU A 359 37.22 2.75 7.20
CA LEU A 359 36.43 2.74 8.42
C LEU A 359 37.03 1.81 9.47
N ASP A 360 37.46 0.60 9.09
CA ASP A 360 38.15 -0.32 9.99
C ASP A 360 39.43 0.31 10.57
N ASN A 361 40.22 1.00 9.75
CA ASN A 361 41.40 1.73 10.25
C ASN A 361 41.03 2.88 11.20
N MET A 362 39.89 3.55 10.98
CA MET A 362 39.39 4.54 11.93
C MET A 362 38.92 3.89 13.23
N GLU A 363 38.35 2.68 13.19
CA GLU A 363 37.96 1.93 14.38
C GLU A 363 39.18 1.45 15.20
N ILE A 364 40.30 1.15 14.54
CA ILE A 364 41.56 0.74 15.19
C ILE A 364 42.22 1.89 15.97
N ASN A 365 41.90 3.15 15.68
CA ASN A 365 42.45 4.27 16.43
C ASN A 365 42.06 4.18 17.92
N GLU A 366 43.07 4.22 18.81
CA GLU A 366 42.89 3.99 20.26
C GLU A 366 41.87 4.95 20.92
N GLU A 367 41.74 6.17 20.41
CA GLU A 367 40.74 7.14 20.89
C GLU A 367 39.32 6.70 20.54
N ASN A 368 39.10 6.23 19.31
CA ASN A 368 37.81 5.73 18.87
C ASN A 368 37.44 4.43 19.57
N GLN A 369 38.42 3.56 19.84
CA GLN A 369 38.19 2.33 20.60
C GLN A 369 37.74 2.62 22.06
N LYS A 370 38.31 3.66 22.70
CA LYS A 370 37.85 4.11 24.03
C LYS A 370 36.43 4.69 23.98
N ILE A 371 36.11 5.47 22.95
CA ILE A 371 34.76 6.01 22.75
C ILE A 371 33.76 4.88 22.53
N LEU A 372 34.08 3.90 21.67
CA LEU A 372 33.24 2.74 21.42
C LEU A 372 33.01 1.91 22.69
N ALA A 373 34.07 1.65 23.48
CA ALA A 373 33.94 0.97 24.75
C ALA A 373 33.03 1.74 25.74
N HIS A 374 33.14 3.07 25.79
CA HIS A 374 32.28 3.90 26.62
C HIS A 374 30.81 3.88 26.15
N VAL A 375 30.56 3.96 24.84
CA VAL A 375 29.21 3.85 24.27
C VAL A 375 28.61 2.47 24.53
N GLN A 376 29.38 1.40 24.39
CA GLN A 376 28.96 0.05 24.75
C GLN A 376 28.59 -0.05 26.23
N GLU A 377 29.40 0.56 27.12
CA GLU A 377 29.09 0.62 28.55
C GLU A 377 27.78 1.39 28.83
N LEU A 378 27.56 2.52 28.15
CA LEU A 378 26.33 3.30 28.27
C LEU A 378 25.11 2.54 27.75
N ILE A 379 25.24 1.78 26.66
CA ILE A 379 24.16 0.93 26.13
C ILE A 379 23.82 -0.16 27.15
N LEU A 380 24.81 -0.87 27.68
CA LEU A 380 24.60 -1.88 28.72
C LEU A 380 23.93 -1.30 29.97
N LYS A 381 24.31 -0.09 30.38
CA LYS A 381 23.64 0.63 31.48
C LYS A 381 22.19 0.98 31.13
N ASN A 382 21.92 1.44 29.90
CA ASN A 382 20.58 1.78 29.45
C ASN A 382 19.66 0.54 29.41
N GLU A 383 20.16 -0.58 28.90
CA GLU A 383 19.43 -1.86 28.88
C GLU A 383 19.13 -2.35 30.30
N LYS A 384 20.10 -2.28 31.22
CA LYS A 384 19.87 -2.60 32.63
C LYS A 384 18.84 -1.67 33.26
N MET A 385 18.91 -0.36 33.00
CA MET A 385 17.92 0.59 33.51
C MET A 385 16.51 0.32 32.98
N LYS A 386 16.38 -0.07 31.71
CA LYS A 386 15.09 -0.49 31.13
C LYS A 386 14.55 -1.75 31.80
N GLN A 387 15.40 -2.75 32.05
CA GLN A 387 15.00 -3.96 32.78
C GLN A 387 14.50 -3.61 34.19
N LEU A 388 15.26 -2.79 34.93
CA LEU A 388 14.85 -2.34 36.26
C LEU A 388 13.55 -1.52 36.22
N GLU A 389 13.34 -0.69 35.21
CA GLU A 389 12.08 0.05 35.04
C GLU A 389 10.90 -0.89 34.78
N THR A 390 11.09 -1.94 33.97
CA THR A 390 10.05 -2.94 33.71
C THR A 390 9.73 -3.74 34.98
N GLU A 391 10.74 -4.21 35.70
CA GLU A 391 10.56 -4.92 36.98
C GLU A 391 9.88 -4.04 38.02
N PHE A 392 10.27 -2.76 38.10
CA PHE A 392 9.64 -1.80 39.00
C PHE A 392 8.17 -1.56 38.64
N LYS A 393 7.84 -1.38 37.36
CA LYS A 393 6.45 -1.26 36.90
C LYS A 393 5.63 -2.51 37.21
N GLU A 394 6.20 -3.70 37.06
CA GLU A 394 5.54 -4.95 37.42
C GLU A 394 5.30 -5.05 38.94
N ASN A 395 6.28 -4.67 39.76
CA ASN A 395 6.13 -4.65 41.21
C ASN A 395 5.05 -3.65 41.65
N CYS A 396 5.04 -2.43 41.10
CA CYS A 396 3.98 -1.46 41.39
C CYS A 396 2.60 -1.96 40.95
N LYS A 397 2.49 -2.68 39.83
CA LYS A 397 1.22 -3.30 39.40
C LYS A 397 0.76 -4.37 40.37
N LYS A 398 1.69 -5.21 40.87
CA LYS A 398 1.39 -6.24 41.89
C LYS A 398 0.92 -5.58 43.18
N GLU A 399 1.65 -4.59 43.70
CA GLU A 399 1.27 -3.86 44.91
C GLU A 399 -0.10 -3.16 44.76
N LEU A 400 -0.36 -2.56 43.60
CA LEU A 400 -1.64 -1.93 43.31
C LEU A 400 -2.77 -2.97 43.32
N ALA A 401 -2.58 -4.14 42.69
CA ALA A 401 -3.55 -5.22 42.70
C ALA A 401 -3.81 -5.76 44.12
N GLU A 402 -2.76 -5.94 44.92
CA GLU A 402 -2.89 -6.35 46.33
C GLU A 402 -3.66 -5.31 47.16
N LEU A 403 -3.41 -4.02 46.93
CA LEU A 403 -4.14 -2.95 47.61
C LEU A 403 -5.59 -2.88 47.15
N GLN A 404 -5.87 -3.08 45.86
CA GLN A 404 -7.23 -3.16 45.33
C GLN A 404 -7.97 -4.37 45.89
N GLU A 405 -7.33 -5.53 46.01
CA GLU A 405 -7.91 -6.71 46.63
C GLU A 405 -8.22 -6.47 48.11
N LYS A 406 -7.33 -5.79 48.85
CA LYS A 406 -7.58 -5.37 50.23
C LYS A 406 -8.75 -4.40 50.34
N ILE A 407 -8.86 -3.44 49.41
CA ILE A 407 -9.98 -2.49 49.36
C ILE A 407 -11.28 -3.23 49.06
N GLN A 408 -11.30 -4.11 48.05
CA GLN A 408 -12.47 -4.92 47.72
C GLN A 408 -12.90 -5.78 48.90
N LYS A 409 -11.96 -6.45 49.59
CA LYS A 409 -12.26 -7.20 50.82
C LYS A 409 -12.89 -6.31 51.89
N ALA A 410 -12.35 -5.12 52.11
CA ALA A 410 -12.89 -4.16 53.07
C ALA A 410 -14.26 -3.58 52.65
N GLU A 411 -14.53 -3.45 51.34
CA GLU A 411 -15.81 -2.98 50.80
C GLU A 411 -16.88 -4.10 50.79
N THR A 412 -16.47 -5.36 50.61
CA THR A 412 -17.37 -6.53 50.67
C THR A 412 -17.64 -7.01 52.08
N SER A 413 -16.74 -6.74 53.03
CA SER A 413 -16.98 -6.95 54.46
C SER A 413 -18.17 -6.10 54.90
N THR A 414 -19.34 -6.72 54.95
CA THR A 414 -20.48 -6.14 55.67
C THR A 414 -20.21 -6.24 57.17
N PRO A 415 -20.75 -5.32 58.01
CA PRO A 415 -20.53 -5.35 59.45
C PRO A 415 -20.88 -6.70 60.12
N ASP A 416 -21.76 -7.50 59.52
CA ASP A 416 -22.14 -8.82 60.03
C ASP A 416 -21.07 -9.91 59.81
N GLU A 417 -20.30 -9.87 58.71
CA GLU A 417 -19.23 -10.85 58.46
C GLU A 417 -18.02 -10.61 59.39
N ASP A 418 -17.67 -9.34 59.60
CA ASP A 418 -16.61 -8.95 60.53
C ASP A 418 -16.96 -9.35 61.97
N ILE A 419 -18.23 -9.21 62.41
CA ILE A 419 -18.67 -9.65 63.75
C ILE A 419 -18.48 -11.17 63.91
N VAL A 420 -18.79 -11.96 62.88
CA VAL A 420 -18.61 -13.43 62.91
C VAL A 420 -17.13 -13.81 62.94
N GLU A 421 -16.27 -13.10 62.20
CA GLU A 421 -14.84 -13.36 62.21
C GLU A 421 -14.17 -12.93 63.52
N TYR A 422 -14.57 -11.80 64.10
CA TYR A 422 -14.14 -11.38 65.43
C TYR A 422 -14.60 -12.35 66.53
N GLN A 423 -15.80 -12.91 66.43
CA GLN A 423 -16.27 -13.95 67.35
C GLN A 423 -15.41 -15.22 67.26
N LYS A 424 -15.06 -15.67 66.05
CA LYS A 424 -14.14 -16.82 65.87
C LYS A 424 -12.74 -16.53 66.43
N GLN A 425 -12.19 -15.35 66.18
CA GLN A 425 -10.90 -14.95 66.74
C GLN A 425 -10.94 -14.89 68.28
N LEU A 426 -12.04 -14.37 68.85
CA LEU A 426 -12.26 -14.34 70.29
C LEU A 426 -12.33 -15.75 70.88
N GLU A 427 -13.01 -16.69 70.23
CA GLU A 427 -13.08 -18.08 70.66
C GLU A 427 -11.70 -18.75 70.65
N VAL A 428 -10.93 -18.59 69.57
CA VAL A 428 -9.56 -19.14 69.47
C VAL A 428 -8.65 -18.57 70.57
N GLU A 429 -8.69 -17.26 70.80
CA GLU A 429 -7.90 -16.63 71.86
C GLU A 429 -8.38 -17.04 73.26
N GLN A 430 -9.69 -17.25 73.46
CA GLN A 430 -10.20 -17.81 74.71
C GLN A 430 -9.72 -19.25 74.95
N GLU A 431 -9.68 -20.09 73.92
CA GLU A 431 -9.13 -21.45 74.02
C GLU A 431 -7.64 -21.44 74.32
N ARG A 432 -6.89 -20.57 73.65
CA ARG A 432 -5.46 -20.35 73.93
C ARG A 432 -5.24 -19.90 75.37
N LEU A 433 -6.04 -18.96 75.86
CA LEU A 433 -5.99 -18.45 77.23
C LEU A 433 -6.35 -19.54 78.25
N LYS A 434 -7.36 -20.37 77.97
CA LYS A 434 -7.68 -21.56 78.78
C LYS A 434 -6.49 -22.53 78.84
N SER A 435 -5.84 -22.80 77.70
CA SER A 435 -4.67 -23.69 77.65
C SER A 435 -3.50 -23.14 78.47
N LEU A 436 -3.22 -21.84 78.37
CA LEU A 436 -2.18 -21.15 79.13
C LEU A 436 -2.49 -21.14 80.62
N ARG A 437 -3.74 -20.86 81.02
CA ARG A 437 -4.18 -20.98 82.42
C ARG A 437 -3.98 -22.39 82.96
N LEU A 438 -4.24 -23.42 82.15
CA LEU A 438 -4.06 -24.81 82.55
C LEU A 438 -2.58 -25.18 82.70
N GLN A 439 -1.71 -24.69 81.82
CA GLN A 439 -0.26 -24.82 81.96
C GLN A 439 0.26 -24.08 83.20
N LEU A 440 -0.23 -22.86 83.45
CA LEU A 440 0.11 -22.08 84.64
C LEU A 440 -0.36 -22.80 85.91
N ALA A 441 -1.57 -23.37 85.93
CA ALA A 441 -2.05 -24.18 87.04
C ALA A 441 -1.17 -25.41 87.29
N LYS A 442 -0.70 -26.09 86.23
CA LYS A 442 0.26 -27.21 86.36
C LYS A 442 1.58 -26.74 86.96
N LYS A 443 2.13 -25.62 86.49
CA LYS A 443 3.37 -25.03 87.02
C LYS A 443 3.20 -24.59 88.47
N ASN A 444 2.08 -23.97 88.84
CA ASN A 444 1.77 -23.59 90.22
C ASN A 444 1.66 -24.81 91.14
N ARG A 445 1.01 -25.90 90.70
CA ARG A 445 0.98 -27.15 91.48
C ARG A 445 2.38 -27.73 91.69
N ALA A 446 3.23 -27.71 90.65
CA ALA A 446 4.62 -28.14 90.76
C ALA A 446 5.41 -27.24 91.70
N TYR A 447 5.24 -25.91 91.59
CA TYR A 447 5.87 -24.94 92.49
C TYR A 447 5.48 -25.17 93.94
N VAL A 448 4.18 -25.34 94.24
CA VAL A 448 3.70 -25.65 95.60
C VAL A 448 4.26 -26.99 96.10
N SER A 449 4.37 -28.00 95.23
CA SER A 449 5.00 -29.27 95.60
C SER A 449 6.48 -29.10 95.95
N ILE A 450 7.22 -28.33 95.17
CA ILE A 450 8.63 -28.03 95.44
C ILE A 450 8.74 -27.19 96.71
N ASN A 451 7.86 -26.21 96.92
CA ASN A 451 7.88 -25.39 98.12
C ASN A 451 7.62 -26.25 99.38
N ARG A 452 6.68 -27.20 99.32
CA ARG A 452 6.50 -28.18 100.40
C ARG A 452 7.73 -29.07 100.62
N GLN A 453 8.44 -29.44 99.55
CA GLN A 453 9.70 -30.17 99.67
C GLN A 453 10.80 -29.31 100.30
N LEU A 454 10.84 -28.02 99.99
CA LEU A 454 11.77 -27.06 100.61
C LEU A 454 11.41 -26.81 102.08
N ASP A 455 10.12 -26.68 102.41
CA ASP A 455 9.64 -26.53 103.79
C ASP A 455 9.96 -27.77 104.65
N ASN A 456 10.06 -28.96 104.03
CA ASN A 456 10.51 -30.18 104.72
C ASN A 456 12.03 -30.21 104.98
N ILE A 457 12.81 -29.28 104.41
CA ILE A 457 14.23 -29.17 104.71
C ILE A 457 14.36 -28.33 105.99
N PRO A 458 14.86 -28.91 107.09
CA PRO A 458 14.95 -28.18 108.34
C PRO A 458 15.91 -27.00 108.22
N ASP A 459 15.46 -25.85 108.70
CA ASP A 459 16.26 -24.63 108.72
C ASP A 459 17.51 -24.81 109.61
N ARG A 460 18.53 -23.95 109.45
CA ARG A 460 19.75 -23.98 110.26
C ARG A 460 19.46 -23.98 111.76
N THR A 461 18.39 -23.32 112.17
CA THR A 461 17.90 -23.29 113.55
C THR A 461 17.36 -24.65 114.00
N GLU A 462 16.57 -25.33 113.18
CA GLU A 462 16.06 -26.69 113.43
C GLU A 462 17.17 -27.74 113.42
N LEU A 463 18.14 -27.63 112.50
CA LEU A 463 19.34 -28.48 112.47
C LEU A 463 20.17 -28.35 113.75
N ALA A 464 20.34 -27.13 114.26
CA ALA A 464 21.03 -26.91 115.54
C ALA A 464 20.26 -27.53 116.72
N GLN A 465 18.92 -27.47 116.70
CA GLN A 465 18.07 -28.16 117.69
C GLN A 465 18.20 -29.68 117.58
N TYR A 466 18.16 -30.25 116.36
CA TYR A 466 18.39 -31.69 116.15
C TYR A 466 19.79 -32.11 116.62
N GLN A 467 20.84 -31.35 116.34
CA GLN A 467 22.19 -31.62 116.83
C GLN A 467 22.26 -31.64 118.36
N ARG A 468 21.62 -30.66 119.02
CA ARG A 468 21.55 -30.61 120.48
C ARG A 468 20.80 -31.83 121.03
N ARG A 469 19.69 -32.21 120.40
CA ARG A 469 18.91 -33.41 120.72
C ARG A 469 19.69 -34.71 120.50
N PHE A 470 20.47 -34.81 119.42
CA PHE A 470 21.33 -35.96 119.15
C PHE A 470 22.45 -36.09 120.17
N LEU A 471 23.07 -34.98 120.59
CA LEU A 471 24.07 -34.98 121.67
C LEU A 471 23.46 -35.41 123.01
N GLU A 472 22.25 -34.93 123.33
CA GLU A 472 21.50 -35.37 124.51
C GLU A 472 21.19 -36.87 124.46
N LEU A 473 20.70 -37.38 123.32
CA LEU A 473 20.41 -38.80 123.11
C LEU A 473 21.68 -39.67 123.12
N TYR A 474 22.78 -39.19 122.54
CA TYR A 474 24.06 -39.89 122.56
C TYR A 474 24.62 -39.96 123.98
N ASN A 475 24.53 -38.89 124.75
CA ASN A 475 24.90 -38.89 126.17
C ASN A 475 24.02 -39.88 126.96
N GLN A 476 22.71 -39.94 126.69
CA GLN A 476 21.81 -40.92 127.31
C GLN A 476 22.13 -42.37 126.90
N GLY A 477 22.46 -42.62 125.63
CA GLY A 477 22.85 -43.94 125.13
C GLY A 477 24.23 -44.39 125.60
N TRP A 478 25.18 -43.48 125.76
CA TRP A 478 26.50 -43.75 126.32
C TRP A 478 26.42 -44.04 127.83
N LEU A 479 25.59 -43.30 128.55
CA LEU A 479 25.21 -43.64 129.93
C LEU A 479 24.48 -44.98 129.99
N GLY A 480 23.55 -45.28 129.09
CA GLY A 480 22.85 -46.57 129.01
C GLY A 480 23.75 -47.77 128.67
N SER A 481 24.81 -47.57 127.86
CA SER A 481 25.76 -48.64 127.51
C SER A 481 26.82 -48.89 128.58
N GLN A 482 27.06 -47.94 129.50
CA GLN A 482 27.86 -48.20 130.71
C GLN A 482 27.09 -49.01 131.77
N TYR A 483 25.75 -49.12 131.65
CA TYR A 483 24.91 -49.95 132.51
C TYR A 483 24.52 -51.33 131.90
N SER A 484 25.10 -51.72 130.77
CA SER A 484 24.90 -53.06 130.15
C SER A 484 26.13 -53.99 130.22
N ASN A 485 27.20 -53.58 130.91
CA ASN A 485 28.29 -54.46 131.31
C ASN A 485 28.45 -54.37 132.84
N PHE A 486 27.43 -54.85 133.55
CA PHE A 486 27.52 -55.46 134.88
C PHE A 486 26.32 -56.37 135.11
#